data_AF-A0A1Y0GXE1-F1
#
_entry.id   AF-A0A1Y0GXE1-F1
#
_cell.length_a   1.000
_cell.length_b   1.000
_cell.length_c   1.000
_cell.angle_alpha   90.00
_cell.angle_beta   90.00
_cell.angle_gamma   90.00
#
_symmetry.space_group_name_H-M   'P 1'
#
loop_
_entity.id
_entity.type
_entity.pdbx_description
1 polymer ?
#
loop_
_entity_poly.entity_id
_entity_poly.type
_entity_poly.pdbx_seq_one_letter_code
_entity_poly.pdbx_strand_id
1 'polypeptide(L)'
;MSSSRTGLALVLVGLLLVGCGPTPAPTVAPQSNSEGKAPDEVAVEAPKVVGMESLSKTVVVGKEAPDFTIKDADGQEWTLSDYRGKTVLLDFWAFW
;
A
#
# COMPACT_ATOMS: atom_id res chain seq x y z
N MET A 1 52.57 17.33 15.35
CA MET A 1 51.16 17.55 15.03
C MET A 1 50.63 16.41 14.14
N SER A 2 50.49 15.19 14.67
CA SER A 2 50.08 14.02 13.86
C SER A 2 49.21 13.07 14.69
N SER A 3 48.00 13.50 15.05
CA SER A 3 47.00 12.61 15.68
C SER A 3 45.55 12.95 15.34
N SER A 4 45.29 13.87 14.40
CA SER A 4 43.91 14.29 14.09
C SER A 4 43.32 13.64 12.82
N ARG A 5 44.15 12.99 11.98
CA ARG A 5 43.70 12.37 10.71
C ARG A 5 43.30 10.90 10.84
N THR A 6 43.83 10.20 11.84
CA THR A 6 43.48 8.79 12.14
C THR A 6 42.12 8.66 12.85
N GLY A 7 41.69 9.67 13.60
CA GLY A 7 40.38 9.65 14.27
C GLY A 7 39.19 9.73 13.31
N LEU A 8 39.26 10.62 12.31
CA LEU A 8 38.17 10.80 11.34
C LEU A 8 37.97 9.57 10.44
N ALA A 9 39.06 8.85 10.11
CA ALA A 9 39.00 7.62 9.31
C ALA A 9 38.32 6.46 10.07
N LEU A 10 38.57 6.32 11.37
CA LEU A 10 37.91 5.29 12.20
C LEU A 10 36.41 5.59 12.41
N VAL A 11 36.02 6.87 12.50
CA VAL A 11 34.61 7.26 12.62
C VAL A 11 33.83 6.99 11.32
N LEU A 12 34.45 7.21 10.14
CA LEU A 12 33.81 6.90 8.85
C LEU A 12 33.70 5.40 8.55
N VAL A 13 34.66 4.59 8.98
CA VAL A 13 34.58 3.11 8.88
C VAL A 13 33.54 2.54 9.85
N GLY A 14 33.36 3.15 11.03
CA GLY A 14 32.31 2.77 11.98
C GLY A 14 30.89 3.08 11.51
N LEU A 15 30.68 4.17 10.75
CA LEU A 15 29.36 4.58 10.27
C LEU A 15 28.82 3.70 9.12
N LEU A 16 29.69 3.02 8.38
CA LEU A 16 29.34 2.10 7.28
C LEU A 16 29.02 0.66 7.76
N LEU A 17 29.30 0.34 9.03
CA LEU A 17 29.04 -0.98 9.63
C LEU A 17 27.77 -1.04 10.52
N VAL A 18 26.98 0.03 10.58
CA VAL A 18 25.59 -0.05 11.07
C VAL A 18 24.74 -0.66 9.95
N GLY A 19 24.97 -1.97 9.78
CA GLY A 19 24.29 -2.81 8.84
C GLY A 19 22.79 -2.86 9.10
N CYS A 20 22.08 -2.89 7.98
CA CYS A 20 20.76 -3.46 7.83
C CYS A 20 20.64 -4.75 8.67
N GLY A 21 19.88 -4.69 9.76
CA GLY A 21 19.35 -5.86 10.43
C GLY A 21 18.03 -6.26 9.77
N PRO A 22 17.70 -7.56 9.66
CA PRO A 22 16.37 -7.99 9.23
C PRO A 22 15.36 -7.55 10.29
N THR A 23 14.51 -6.58 9.95
CA THR A 23 13.37 -6.22 10.78
C THR A 23 12.51 -7.46 10.95
N PRO A 24 12.26 -7.96 12.18
CA PRO A 24 11.24 -8.97 12.37
C PRO A 24 9.92 -8.36 11.91
N ALA A 25 9.25 -9.05 10.98
CA ALA A 25 7.93 -8.67 10.51
C ALA A 25 7.04 -8.35 11.73
N PRO A 26 6.22 -7.29 11.68
CA PRO A 26 5.22 -7.08 12.72
C PRO A 26 4.36 -8.34 12.77
N THR A 27 4.49 -9.10 13.86
CA THR A 27 3.53 -10.14 14.22
C THR A 27 2.23 -9.39 14.48
N VAL A 28 1.45 -9.22 13.42
CA VAL A 28 0.05 -8.85 13.52
C VAL A 28 -0.60 -10.05 14.20
N ALA A 29 -0.74 -9.97 15.52
CA ALA A 29 -1.63 -10.86 16.23
C ALA A 29 -3.00 -10.78 15.54
N PRO A 30 -3.62 -11.92 15.17
CA PRO A 30 -4.93 -11.89 14.55
C PRO A 30 -5.91 -11.31 15.56
N GLN A 31 -6.32 -10.06 15.35
CA GLN A 31 -7.48 -9.51 16.02
C GLN A 31 -8.70 -10.21 15.41
N SER A 32 -9.07 -11.31 16.06
CA SER A 32 -10.38 -11.92 16.02
C SER A 32 -11.43 -10.84 16.28
N ASN A 33 -12.13 -10.40 15.24
CA ASN A 33 -13.47 -9.88 15.36
C ASN A 33 -14.42 -10.71 14.47
N SER A 34 -15.49 -11.13 15.11
CA SER A 34 -16.41 -12.19 14.73
C SER A 34 -17.29 -11.87 13.52
N GLU A 35 -17.63 -12.97 12.84
CA GLU A 35 -18.82 -13.23 12.02
C GLU A 35 -19.42 -12.10 11.16
N GLY A 36 -18.99 -12.07 9.90
CA GLY A 36 -19.87 -11.82 8.75
C GLY A 36 -20.01 -13.12 7.95
N LYS A 37 -20.94 -13.96 8.38
CA LYS A 37 -21.34 -15.26 7.82
C LYS A 37 -21.36 -15.28 6.28
N ALA A 38 -20.67 -16.26 5.71
CA ALA A 38 -20.78 -16.67 4.31
C ALA A 38 -22.24 -17.01 3.93
N PRO A 39 -22.60 -16.85 2.66
CA PRO A 39 -23.26 -17.96 2.01
C PRO A 39 -22.40 -18.53 0.89
N ASP A 40 -22.36 -19.86 0.93
CA ASP A 40 -21.79 -20.79 -0.01
C ASP A 40 -22.26 -20.57 -1.44
N GLU A 41 -21.30 -20.78 -2.36
CA GLU A 41 -21.43 -21.50 -3.63
C GLU A 41 -22.52 -21.08 -4.65
N VAL A 42 -22.07 -20.73 -5.85
CA VAL A 42 -22.24 -21.51 -7.10
C VAL A 42 -22.10 -20.56 -8.29
N ALA A 43 -21.23 -20.96 -9.23
CA ALA A 43 -21.05 -20.34 -10.52
C ALA A 43 -22.34 -20.36 -11.35
N VAL A 44 -22.72 -19.23 -11.94
CA VAL A 44 -23.57 -19.23 -13.14
C VAL A 44 -23.03 -18.22 -14.15
N GLU A 45 -22.72 -18.74 -15.32
CA GLU A 45 -22.28 -18.03 -16.51
C GLU A 45 -23.52 -17.57 -17.34
N ALA A 46 -23.45 -16.33 -17.87
CA ALA A 46 -24.26 -15.70 -18.94
C ALA A 46 -25.77 -15.39 -18.67
N PRO A 47 -26.43 -14.41 -19.36
CA PRO A 47 -26.01 -13.63 -20.54
C PRO A 47 -26.17 -12.08 -20.40
N LYS A 48 -25.62 -11.38 -21.41
CA LYS A 48 -25.63 -9.93 -21.66
C LYS A 48 -27.04 -9.30 -21.61
N VAL A 49 -27.26 -8.35 -20.69
CA VAL A 49 -28.36 -7.37 -20.75
C VAL A 49 -27.77 -5.97 -20.81
N VAL A 50 -28.03 -5.29 -21.93
CA VAL A 50 -27.61 -3.91 -22.18
C VAL A 50 -28.63 -3.00 -21.49
N GLY A 51 -28.27 -2.35 -20.40
CA GLY A 51 -29.17 -1.41 -19.73
C GLY A 51 -28.56 -0.73 -18.51
N MET A 52 -27.90 0.42 -18.74
CA MET A 52 -27.56 1.44 -17.73
C MET A 52 -27.18 0.91 -16.34
N GLU A 53 -26.25 -0.04 -16.29
CA GLU A 53 -25.59 -0.40 -15.05
C GLU A 53 -24.67 0.74 -14.62
N SER A 54 -25.20 1.59 -13.73
CA SER A 54 -24.35 2.40 -12.85
C SER A 54 -23.48 1.42 -12.09
N LEU A 55 -22.24 1.27 -12.57
CA LEU A 55 -21.19 0.42 -12.02
C LEU A 55 -20.87 0.90 -10.61
N SER A 56 -21.68 0.49 -9.64
CA SER A 56 -21.32 0.49 -8.23
C SER A 56 -20.27 -0.61 -8.05
N LYS A 57 -19.04 -0.30 -8.47
CA LYS A 57 -17.90 -1.19 -8.32
C LYS A 57 -17.63 -1.32 -6.82
N THR A 58 -18.15 -2.39 -6.25
CA THR A 58 -17.97 -2.70 -4.83
C THR A 58 -16.49 -3.03 -4.60
N VAL A 59 -15.87 -2.31 -3.66
CA VAL A 59 -14.48 -2.61 -3.25
C VAL A 59 -14.52 -3.82 -2.32
N VAL A 60 -13.89 -4.91 -2.74
CA VAL A 60 -13.85 -6.18 -2.01
C VAL A 60 -12.40 -6.53 -1.71
N VAL A 61 -12.12 -7.00 -0.50
CA VAL A 61 -10.77 -7.42 -0.08
C VAL A 61 -10.23 -8.51 -1.01
N GLY A 62 -8.96 -8.37 -1.41
CA GLY A 62 -8.29 -9.32 -2.31
C GLY A 62 -8.67 -9.19 -3.79
N LYS A 63 -9.63 -8.33 -4.15
CA LYS A 63 -9.86 -7.92 -5.54
C LYS A 63 -9.00 -6.73 -5.90
N GLU A 64 -8.78 -6.54 -7.20
CA GLU A 64 -8.04 -5.38 -7.67
C GLU A 64 -8.74 -4.07 -7.28
N ALA A 65 -7.97 -3.14 -6.74
CA ALA A 65 -8.46 -1.80 -6.44
C ALA A 65 -8.92 -1.12 -7.74
N PRO A 66 -10.05 -0.38 -7.72
CA PRO A 66 -10.46 0.45 -8.84
C PRO A 66 -9.39 1.49 -9.16
N ASP A 67 -9.06 1.65 -10.44
CA ASP A 67 -8.11 2.68 -10.86
C ASP A 67 -8.80 4.05 -10.90
N PHE A 68 -8.06 5.08 -10.52
CA PHE A 68 -8.51 6.46 -10.57
C PHE A 68 -7.32 7.40 -10.75
N THR A 69 -7.61 8.56 -11.34
CA THR A 69 -6.64 9.66 -11.52
C THR A 69 -7.15 10.89 -10.79
N ILE A 70 -6.30 11.50 -9.96
CA ILE A 70 -6.58 12.74 -9.25
C ILE A 70 -5.58 13.82 -9.64
N LYS A 71 -6.00 15.08 -9.50
CA LYS A 71 -5.11 16.24 -9.57
C LYS A 71 -4.82 16.71 -8.16
N ASP A 72 -3.55 16.96 -7.86
CA ASP A 72 -3.16 17.60 -6.63
C ASP A 72 -3.32 19.13 -6.70
N ALA A 73 -2.87 19.81 -5.63
CA ALA A 73 -2.95 21.26 -5.52
C ALA A 73 -2.07 22.00 -6.54
N ASP A 74 -1.00 21.36 -7.03
CA ASP A 74 -0.09 21.91 -8.03
C ASP A 74 -0.56 21.59 -9.47
N GLY A 75 -1.67 20.84 -9.60
CA GLY A 75 -2.26 20.42 -10.87
C GLY A 75 -1.58 19.19 -11.47
N GLN A 76 -0.67 18.55 -10.75
CA GLN A 76 -0.04 17.30 -11.16
C GLN A 76 -1.06 16.16 -11.09
N GLU A 77 -1.08 15.34 -12.13
CA GLU A 77 -1.93 14.16 -12.22
C GLU A 77 -1.25 12.96 -11.56
N TRP A 78 -2.01 12.24 -10.74
CA TRP A 78 -1.59 11.02 -10.06
C TRP A 78 -2.58 9.90 -10.36
N THR A 79 -2.10 8.76 -10.84
CA THR A 79 -2.94 7.59 -11.12
C THR A 79 -2.59 6.45 -10.17
N LEU A 80 -3.60 5.76 -9.61
CA LEU A 80 -3.36 4.67 -8.66
C LEU A 80 -2.54 3.53 -9.28
N SER A 81 -2.74 3.23 -10.57
CA SER A 81 -2.00 2.20 -11.30
C SER A 81 -0.48 2.47 -11.41
N ASP A 82 -0.02 3.71 -11.28
CA ASP A 82 1.40 4.07 -11.28
C ASP A 82 2.14 3.49 -10.05
N TYR A 83 1.40 3.15 -8.99
CA TYR A 83 1.95 2.63 -7.74
C TYR A 83 1.90 1.10 -7.63
N ARG A 84 1.58 0.38 -8.71
CA ARG A 84 1.58 -1.10 -8.72
C ARG A 84 2.94 -1.65 -8.28
N GLY A 85 2.91 -2.70 -7.46
CA GLY A 85 4.11 -3.30 -6.87
C GLY A 85 4.61 -2.62 -5.60
N LYS A 86 3.98 -1.51 -5.17
CA LYS A 86 4.20 -0.87 -3.88
C LYS A 86 3.00 -1.10 -2.96
N THR A 87 3.24 -1.18 -1.66
CA THR A 87 2.16 -1.11 -0.66
C THR A 87 1.73 0.35 -0.53
N VAL A 88 0.43 0.60 -0.69
CA VAL A 88 -0.16 1.95 -0.65
C VAL A 88 -1.27 1.96 0.40
N LEU A 89 -1.29 3.01 1.21
CA LEU A 89 -2.39 3.32 2.13
C LEU A 89 -3.17 4.51 1.55
N LEU A 90 -4.48 4.35 1.36
CA LEU A 90 -5.37 5.42 0.93
C LEU A 90 -6.03 6.04 2.16
N ASP A 91 -5.82 7.33 2.34
CA ASP A 91 -6.41 8.12 3.43
C ASP A 91 -7.40 9.13 2.84
N PHE A 92 -8.69 8.93 3.14
CA PHE A 92 -9.78 9.77 2.64
C PHE A 92 -10.23 10.74 3.73
N TRP A 93 -9.91 12.02 3.56
CA TRP A 93 -10.28 13.08 4.50
C TRP A 93 -10.60 14.39 3.78
N ALA A 94 -11.28 15.29 4.47
CA ALA A 94 -11.56 16.66 4.02
C ALA A 94 -11.82 17.58 5.22
N PHE A 95 -11.55 18.88 5.07
CA PHE A 95 -12.11 19.91 5.96
C PHE A 95 -13.43 20.41 5.36
N TRP A 96 -14.38 20.78 6.22
CA TRP A 96 -15.74 21.17 5.89
C TRP A 96 -15.87 22.69 5.69
#